data_AF-A0A519ZUC5-F1
#
_entry.id   AF-A0A519ZUC5-F1
#
_cell.length_a   1.000
_cell.length_b   1.000
_cell.length_c   1.000
_cell.angle_alpha   90.00
_cell.angle_beta   90.00
_cell.angle_gamma   90.00
#
_symmetry.space_group_name_H-M   'P 1'
#
loop_
_entity.id
_entity.type
_entity.pdbx_description
1 polymer ?
#
loop_
_entity_poly.entity_id
_entity_poly.type
_entity_poly.pdbx_seq_one_letter_code
_entity_poly.pdbx_strand_id
1 'polypeptide(L)'
;MKNIKFIIASLLLATGISSFIYWFTITAKDISFEAMKAEYDAAFPSFLQNSVLQAFLFIVILVTAGVLYLQTRMQNKFKIAATGGMILSFLLAFWQLFSIM
;
A
#
# COMPACT_ATOMS: atom_id res chain seq x y z
N MET A 1 11.78 13.22 -16.39
CA MET A 1 11.57 12.94 -14.95
C MET A 1 10.11 12.66 -14.56
N LYS A 2 9.10 13.40 -15.04
CA LYS A 2 7.70 13.21 -14.59
C LYS A 2 7.12 11.82 -14.94
N ASN A 3 7.43 11.26 -16.12
CA ASN A 3 7.06 9.87 -16.46
C ASN A 3 7.68 8.85 -15.49
N ILE A 4 8.95 9.04 -15.11
CA ILE A 4 9.64 8.17 -14.14
C ILE A 4 8.95 8.25 -12.78
N LYS A 5 8.61 9.46 -12.31
CA LYS A 5 7.86 9.63 -11.05
C LYS A 5 6.52 8.90 -11.07
N PHE A 6 5.80 8.94 -12.20
CA PHE A 6 4.53 8.25 -12.35
C PHE A 6 4.72 6.72 -12.32
N ILE A 7 5.74 6.20 -12.99
CA ILE A 7 6.08 4.77 -12.98
C ILE A 7 6.45 4.33 -11.56
N ILE A 8 7.31 5.07 -10.86
CA ILE A 8 7.68 4.77 -9.47
C ILE A 8 6.45 4.81 -8.56
N ALA A 9 5.59 5.82 -8.69
CA ALA A 9 4.35 5.91 -7.92
C ALA A 9 3.46 4.68 -8.14
N SER A 10 3.32 4.22 -9.39
CA SER A 10 2.55 3.03 -9.73
C SER A 10 3.14 1.74 -9.17
N LEU A 11 4.47 1.61 -9.14
CA LEU A 11 5.13 0.47 -8.51
C LEU A 11 4.90 0.45 -6.99
N LEU A 12 5.04 1.60 -6.32
CA LEU A 12 4.80 1.73 -4.89
C LEU A 12 3.33 1.46 -4.53
N LEU A 13 2.38 1.99 -5.33
CA LEU A 13 0.95 1.72 -5.15
C LEU A 13 0.64 0.23 -5.37
N ALA A 14 1.25 -0.40 -6.37
CA ALA A 14 1.08 -1.84 -6.60
C ALA A 14 1.51 -2.66 -5.38
N THR A 15 2.61 -2.30 -4.70
CA THR A 15 3.03 -2.96 -3.45
C THR A 15 1.95 -2.90 -2.37
N GLY A 16 1.32 -1.73 -2.16
CA GLY A 16 0.24 -1.60 -1.19
C GLY A 16 -1.04 -2.35 -1.59
N ILE A 17 -1.38 -2.36 -2.88
CA ILE A 17 -2.51 -3.14 -3.42
C ILE A 17 -2.26 -4.65 -3.23
N SER A 18 -1.06 -5.13 -3.53
CA SER A 18 -0.70 -6.55 -3.36
C SER A 18 -0.81 -6.99 -1.90
N SER A 19 -0.31 -6.18 -0.96
CA SER A 19 -0.47 -6.43 0.47
C SER A 19 -1.94 -6.44 0.89
N PHE A 20 -2.73 -5.46 0.44
CA PHE A 20 -4.16 -5.40 0.72
C PHE A 20 -4.90 -6.64 0.20
N ILE A 21 -4.67 -7.03 -1.06
CA ILE A 21 -5.25 -8.25 -1.64
C ILE A 21 -4.85 -9.47 -0.82
N TYR A 22 -3.56 -9.60 -0.48
CA TYR A 22 -3.07 -10.73 0.31
C TYR A 22 -3.76 -10.83 1.67
N TRP A 23 -3.93 -9.70 2.38
CA TRP A 23 -4.71 -9.67 3.61
C TRP A 23 -6.13 -10.21 3.42
N PHE A 24 -6.85 -9.73 2.39
CA PHE A 24 -8.20 -10.21 2.11
C PHE A 24 -8.26 -11.71 1.78
N THR A 25 -7.26 -12.24 1.09
CA THR A 25 -7.19 -13.69 0.81
C THR A 25 -7.05 -14.54 2.07
N ILE A 26 -6.36 -14.03 3.10
CA ILE A 26 -6.23 -14.70 4.40
C ILE A 26 -7.53 -14.56 5.19
N THR A 27 -8.17 -13.38 5.18
CA THR A 27 -9.43 -13.18 5.89
C THR A 27 -10.58 -14.05 5.39
N ALA A 28 -10.48 -14.56 4.16
CA ALA A 28 -11.45 -15.49 3.59
C ALA A 28 -11.34 -16.93 4.16
N LYS A 29 -10.31 -17.26 4.95
CA LYS A 29 -9.99 -18.64 5.36
C LYS A 29 -10.78 -19.17 6.56
N ASP A 30 -11.73 -18.41 7.12
CA ASP A 30 -12.52 -18.81 8.31
C ASP A 30 -11.66 -19.36 9.47
N ILE A 31 -10.54 -18.67 9.74
CA ILE A 31 -9.62 -18.96 10.84
C ILE A 31 -9.65 -17.83 11.87
N SER A 32 -9.17 -18.10 13.09
CA SER A 32 -9.04 -17.08 14.13
C SER A 32 -8.19 -15.89 13.68
N PHE A 33 -8.45 -14.71 14.23
CA PHE A 33 -7.72 -13.48 13.91
C PHE A 33 -6.21 -13.60 14.16
N GLU A 34 -5.83 -14.26 15.25
CA GLU A 34 -4.44 -14.52 15.61
C GLU A 34 -3.76 -15.41 14.57
N ALA A 35 -4.46 -16.42 14.05
CA ALA A 35 -3.95 -17.27 12.97
C ALA A 35 -3.84 -16.51 11.65
N MET A 36 -4.81 -15.64 11.31
CA MET A 36 -4.74 -14.76 10.14
C MET A 36 -3.52 -13.85 10.19
N LYS A 37 -3.30 -13.23 11.35
CA LYS A 37 -2.17 -12.32 11.58
C LYS A 37 -0.83 -13.05 11.47
N ALA A 38 -0.70 -14.21 12.10
CA ALA A 38 0.51 -15.03 12.01
C ALA A 38 0.80 -15.49 10.57
N GLU A 39 -0.24 -15.87 9.81
CA GLU A 39 -0.07 -16.25 8.40
C GLU A 39 0.37 -15.06 7.54
N TYR A 40 -0.23 -13.89 7.76
CA TYR A 40 0.15 -12.68 7.04
C TYR A 40 1.60 -12.27 7.34
N ASP A 41 1.98 -12.25 8.62
CA ASP A 41 3.35 -11.92 9.05
C ASP A 41 4.36 -12.92 8.47
N ALA A 42 4.01 -14.21 8.37
CA ALA A 42 4.88 -15.26 7.83
C ALA A 42 5.25 -15.05 6.34
N ALA A 43 4.50 -14.25 5.58
CA ALA A 43 4.87 -13.88 4.22
C ALA A 43 6.07 -12.92 4.15
N PHE A 44 6.42 -12.28 5.27
CA PHE A 44 7.54 -11.36 5.37
C PHE A 44 8.79 -12.03 5.97
N PRO A 45 9.99 -11.56 5.59
CA PRO A 45 11.23 -11.98 6.23
C PRO A 45 11.17 -11.77 7.76
N SER A 46 11.92 -12.58 8.51
CA SER A 46 11.88 -12.57 9.99
C SER A 46 12.09 -11.18 10.63
N PHE A 47 12.93 -10.33 10.04
CA PHE A 47 13.17 -8.96 10.52
C PHE A 47 11.99 -8.00 10.28
N LEU A 48 11.00 -8.40 9.48
CA LEU A 48 9.77 -7.66 9.20
C LEU A 48 8.53 -8.31 9.80
N GLN A 49 8.63 -9.40 10.58
CA GLN A 49 7.50 -10.06 11.25
C GLN A 49 7.00 -9.28 12.49
N ASN A 50 6.88 -7.96 12.35
CA ASN A 50 6.29 -7.08 13.32
C ASN A 50 5.25 -6.22 12.60
N SER A 51 3.99 -6.42 12.94
CA SER A 51 2.87 -5.83 12.20
C SER A 51 2.84 -4.31 12.29
N VAL A 52 3.26 -3.73 13.41
CA VAL A 52 3.39 -2.26 13.56
C VAL A 52 4.46 -1.71 12.63
N LEU A 53 5.62 -2.38 12.54
CA LEU A 53 6.69 -2.01 11.62
C LEU A 53 6.23 -2.14 10.16
N GLN A 54 5.52 -3.22 9.82
CA GLN A 54 4.98 -3.39 8.47
C GLN A 54 3.98 -2.29 8.11
N ALA A 55 3.02 -2.01 8.99
CA ALA A 55 2.03 -0.94 8.78
C ALA A 55 2.73 0.40 8.57
N PHE A 56 3.74 0.72 9.39
CA PHE A 56 4.54 1.95 9.22
C PHE A 56 5.24 2.00 7.86
N LEU A 57 5.87 0.91 7.42
CA LEU A 57 6.54 0.85 6.12
C LEU A 57 5.54 1.00 4.96
N PHE A 58 4.39 0.35 5.03
CA PHE A 58 3.34 0.50 4.01
C PHE A 58 2.80 1.94 3.97
N ILE A 59 2.61 2.59 5.12
CA ILE A 59 2.23 4.01 5.18
C ILE A 59 3.29 4.87 4.47
N VAL A 60 4.58 4.67 4.77
CA VAL A 60 5.67 5.43 4.12
C VAL A 60 5.67 5.20 2.60
N ILE A 61 5.53 3.96 2.16
CA ILE A 61 5.47 3.58 0.73
C ILE A 61 4.28 4.28 0.04
N LEU A 62 3.09 4.19 0.63
CA LEU A 62 1.85 4.71 0.06
C LEU A 62 1.79 6.25 0.09
N VAL A 63 2.24 6.88 1.17
CA VAL A 63 2.37 8.35 1.23
C VAL A 63 3.35 8.84 0.17
N THR A 64 4.48 8.15 0.00
CA THR A 64 5.45 8.47 -1.05
C THR A 64 4.83 8.33 -2.44
N ALA A 65 4.07 7.26 -2.69
CA ALA A 65 3.32 7.09 -3.94
C ALA A 65 2.33 8.24 -4.18
N GLY A 66 1.56 8.61 -3.16
CA GLY A 66 0.60 9.72 -3.21
C GLY A 66 1.26 11.06 -3.54
N VAL A 67 2.39 11.38 -2.92
CA VAL A 67 3.18 12.59 -3.21
C VAL A 67 3.72 12.58 -4.63
N LEU A 68 4.22 11.44 -5.14
CA LEU A 68 4.71 11.34 -6.51
C LEU A 68 3.57 11.48 -7.53
N TYR A 69 2.39 10.93 -7.26
CA TYR A 69 1.20 11.16 -8.07
C TYR A 69 0.76 12.63 -8.05
N LEU A 70 0.79 13.29 -6.88
CA LEU A 70 0.50 14.72 -6.76
C LEU A 70 1.46 15.56 -7.63
N GLN A 71 2.74 15.22 -7.68
CA GLN A 71 3.72 15.93 -8.52
C GLN A 71 3.53 15.69 -10.03
N THR A 72 2.95 14.54 -10.41
CA THR A 72 2.77 14.17 -11.83
C THR A 72 1.43 14.63 -12.40
N ARG A 73 0.40 14.85 -11.55
CA ARG A 73 -0.93 15.34 -11.97
C ARG A 73 -0.91 16.71 -12.66
N MET A 74 0.15 17.49 -12.45
CA MET A 74 0.34 18.82 -13.06
C MET A 74 0.49 18.77 -14.59
N GLN A 75 0.62 17.57 -15.19
CA GLN A 75 0.60 17.39 -16.64
C GLN A 75 -0.77 16.88 -17.10
N ASN A 76 -1.35 17.50 -18.13
CA ASN A 76 -2.65 17.09 -18.69
C ASN A 76 -2.70 15.61 -19.07
N LYS A 77 -1.59 15.03 -19.57
CA LYS A 77 -1.52 13.62 -19.98
C LYS A 77 -1.81 12.63 -18.86
N PHE A 78 -1.43 12.94 -17.61
CA PHE A 78 -1.58 12.02 -16.47
C PHE A 78 -2.59 12.52 -15.43
N LYS A 79 -3.26 13.66 -15.66
CA LYS A 79 -4.06 14.34 -14.64
C LYS A 79 -5.09 13.41 -13.97
N ILE A 80 -5.86 12.67 -14.77
CA ILE A 80 -6.91 11.77 -14.27
C ILE A 80 -6.28 10.58 -13.53
N ALA A 81 -5.40 9.83 -14.19
CA ALA A 81 -4.77 8.64 -13.62
C ALA A 81 -3.96 8.96 -12.35
N ALA A 82 -3.21 10.07 -12.34
CA ALA A 82 -2.46 10.50 -11.17
C ALA A 82 -3.38 10.97 -10.03
N THR A 83 -4.51 11.61 -10.33
CA THR A 83 -5.49 11.96 -9.28
C THR A 83 -6.09 10.70 -8.65
N GLY A 84 -6.46 9.71 -9.47
CA GLY A 84 -6.96 8.41 -8.98
C GLY A 84 -5.92 7.67 -8.13
N GLY A 85 -4.68 7.55 -8.65
CA GLY A 85 -3.58 6.92 -7.93
C GLY A 85 -3.24 7.62 -6.61
N MET A 86 -3.27 8.95 -6.59
CA MET A 86 -3.07 9.75 -5.37
C MET A 86 -4.14 9.46 -4.32
N ILE A 87 -5.42 9.50 -4.69
CA ILE A 87 -6.53 9.22 -3.78
C ILE A 87 -6.43 7.80 -3.24
N LEU A 88 -6.21 6.82 -4.13
CA LEU A 88 -6.09 5.42 -3.73
C LEU A 88 -4.90 5.19 -2.79
N SER A 89 -3.77 5.84 -3.05
CA SER A 89 -2.60 5.75 -2.18
C SER A 89 -2.89 6.26 -0.77
N PHE A 90 -3.56 7.41 -0.64
CA PHE A 90 -3.91 7.94 0.69
C PHE A 90 -5.02 7.12 1.37
N LEU A 91 -5.99 6.59 0.63
CA LEU A 91 -6.99 5.69 1.19
C LEU A 91 -6.37 4.41 1.74
N LEU A 92 -5.44 3.81 0.99
CA LEU A 92 -4.72 2.62 1.46
C LEU A 92 -3.78 2.95 2.62
N ALA A 93 -3.12 4.11 2.62
CA ALA A 93 -2.28 4.52 3.75
C ALA A 93 -3.12 4.74 5.02
N PHE A 94 -4.29 5.36 4.87
CA PHE A 94 -5.26 5.50 5.94
C PHE A 94 -5.77 4.14 6.41
N TRP A 95 -6.07 3.22 5.49
CA TRP A 95 -6.45 1.85 5.83
C TRP A 95 -5.44 1.19 6.76
N GLN A 96 -4.12 1.32 6.51
CA GLN A 96 -3.08 0.78 7.39
C GLN A 96 -3.15 1.30 8.84
N LEU A 97 -3.70 2.50 9.08
CA LEU A 97 -3.88 3.04 10.44
C LEU A 97 -5.07 2.43 11.18
N PHE A 98 -6.11 1.98 10.47
CA PHE A 98 -7.28 1.32 11.08
C PHE A 98 -7.13 -0.18 11.10
N SER A 99 -6.48 -0.72 10.07
CA SER A 99 -6.41 -2.14 9.85
C SER A 99 -5.59 -2.85 10.89
N ILE A 100 -4.76 -2.12 11.67
CA ILE A 100 -3.82 -2.64 12.67
C ILE A 100 -4.32 -4.01 13.20
N MET A 101 -3.99 -5.19 12.63
CA MET A 101 -2.78 -5.62 11.90
C MET A 101 -1.54 -5.11 12.60
#